data_AF-A0A165HAV5-F1
#
_entry.id   AF-A0A165HAV5-F1
#
_cell.length_a   1.000
_cell.length_b   1.000
_cell.length_c   1.000
_cell.angle_alpha   90.00
_cell.angle_beta   90.00
_cell.angle_gamma   90.00
#
_symmetry.space_group_name_H-M   'P 1'
#
loop_
_entity.id
_entity.type
_entity.pdbx_description
1 polymer ?
#
loop_
_entity_poly.entity_id
_entity_poly.type
_entity_poly.pdbx_seq_one_letter_code
_entity_poly.pdbx_strand_id
1 'polypeptide(L)'
;MYDANARLWVCWLCLKRMRHKGQLEQHLKGPAHAEKLFKCPGTACGKEASSLSGIMQHIESQRCDAYDLAMGVMQQLERKMSSFRITG
;
A
#
# COMPACT_ATOMS: atom_id res chain seq x y z
N MET A 1 23.04 2.54 -10.32
CA MET A 1 24.41 3.05 -10.48
C MET A 1 25.15 2.95 -9.16
N TYR A 2 26.48 2.79 -9.15
CA TYR A 2 27.28 2.87 -7.93
C TYR A 2 28.04 4.20 -7.92
N ASP A 3 27.91 4.98 -6.84
CA ASP A 3 28.68 6.20 -6.57
C ASP A 3 29.87 5.83 -5.69
N ALA A 4 31.07 5.82 -6.27
CA ALA A 4 32.30 5.44 -5.59
C ALA A 4 32.76 6.46 -4.54
N ASN A 5 32.45 7.75 -4.73
CA ASN A 5 32.80 8.81 -3.79
C ASN A 5 31.96 8.70 -2.52
N ALA A 6 30.66 8.49 -2.69
CA ALA A 6 29.74 8.30 -1.57
C ALA A 6 29.75 6.86 -1.02
N ARG A 7 30.32 5.90 -1.77
CA ARG A 7 30.23 4.44 -1.50
C ARG A 7 28.79 3.96 -1.37
N LEU A 8 27.91 4.42 -2.25
CA LEU A 8 26.47 4.13 -2.21
C LEU A 8 25.95 3.67 -3.56
N TRP A 9 24.89 2.86 -3.53
CA TRP A 9 24.11 2.48 -4.69
C TRP A 9 23.00 3.51 -4.93
N VAL A 10 22.95 4.06 -6.13
CA VAL A 10 22.05 5.15 -6.52
C VAL A 10 21.06 4.67 -7.56
N CYS A 11 19.77 4.92 -7.32
CA CYS A 11 18.74 4.75 -8.32
C CYS A 11 18.85 5.88 -9.36
N TRP A 12 19.04 5.53 -10.62
CA TRP A 12 19.12 6.51 -11.70
C TRP A 12 17.79 7.19 -12.06
N LEU A 13 16.64 6.61 -11.66
CA LEU A 13 15.32 7.17 -11.94
C LEU A 13 14.91 8.26 -10.95
N CYS A 14 15.30 8.11 -9.67
CA CYS A 14 14.88 9.05 -8.60
C CYS A 14 16.03 9.57 -7.74
N LEU A 15 17.27 9.19 -8.05
CA LEU A 15 18.50 9.56 -7.32
C LEU A 15 18.56 9.13 -5.85
N LYS A 16 17.66 8.24 -5.42
CA LYS A 16 17.68 7.67 -4.06
C LYS A 16 18.95 6.84 -3.85
N ARG A 17 19.61 7.07 -2.71
CA ARG A 17 20.86 6.41 -2.31
C ARG A 17 20.59 5.28 -1.31
N MET A 18 21.29 4.17 -1.48
CA MET A 18 21.14 2.93 -0.70
C MET A 18 22.52 2.37 -0.36
N ARG A 19 22.63 1.70 0.79
CA ARG A 19 23.92 1.19 1.28
C ARG A 19 24.36 -0.08 0.57
N HIS A 20 23.42 -0.88 0.11
CA HIS A 20 23.70 -2.19 -0.47
C HIS A 20 23.12 -2.33 -1.87
N LYS A 21 23.80 -3.13 -2.72
CA LYS A 21 23.34 -3.44 -4.08
C LYS A 21 21.95 -4.07 -4.08
N GLY A 22 21.72 -5.03 -3.18
CA GLY A 22 20.43 -5.72 -3.07
C GLY A 22 19.27 -4.78 -2.74
N GLN A 23 19.52 -3.69 -2.00
CA GLN A 23 18.49 -2.66 -1.75
C GLN A 23 18.14 -1.91 -3.04
N LEU A 24 19.14 -1.57 -3.87
CA LEU A 24 18.89 -0.96 -5.18
C LEU A 24 18.13 -1.91 -6.11
N GLU A 25 18.51 -3.18 -6.15
CA GLU A 25 17.82 -4.18 -6.96
C GLU A 25 16.37 -4.36 -6.52
N GLN A 26 16.11 -4.45 -5.21
CA GLN A 26 14.75 -4.52 -4.67
C GLN A 26 13.96 -3.23 -4.94
N HIS A 27 14.61 -2.07 -4.82
CA HIS A 27 13.98 -0.77 -5.12
C HIS A 27 13.51 -0.66 -6.57
N LEU A 28 14.35 -1.10 -7.52
CA LEU A 28 14.04 -1.09 -8.96
C LEU A 28 12.98 -2.12 -9.34
N LYS A 29 12.98 -3.30 -8.71
CA LYS A 29 11.95 -4.34 -8.93
C LYS A 29 10.63 -4.03 -8.20
N GLY A 30 10.70 -3.19 -7.17
CA GLY A 30 9.55 -2.81 -6.35
C GLY A 30 8.71 -1.72 -6.99
N PRO A 31 7.63 -1.31 -6.30
CA PRO A 31 6.66 -0.36 -6.84
C PRO A 31 7.11 1.10 -6.75
N ALA A 32 8.38 1.38 -6.46
CA ALA A 32 8.88 2.73 -6.21
C ALA A 32 8.76 3.67 -7.43
N HIS A 33 8.70 3.09 -8.63
CA HIS A 33 8.54 3.80 -9.90
C HIS A 33 7.32 3.34 -10.69
N ALA A 34 6.50 2.46 -10.10
CA ALA A 34 5.27 2.04 -10.73
C ALA A 34 4.22 3.17 -10.62
N GLU A 35 3.33 3.22 -11.61
CA GLU A 35 2.18 4.12 -11.59
C GLU A 35 1.32 3.86 -10.34
N LYS A 36 0.74 4.93 -9.79
CA LYS A 36 -0.13 4.83 -8.62
C LYS A 36 -1.54 4.43 -9.02
N LEU A 37 -1.70 3.15 -9.31
CA LEU A 37 -2.97 2.59 -9.80
C LEU A 37 -4.02 2.40 -8.69
N PHE A 38 -3.60 2.36 -7.42
CA PHE A 38 -4.50 2.06 -6.30
C PHE A 38 -4.84 3.34 -5.54
N LYS A 39 -6.14 3.63 -5.43
CA LYS A 39 -6.66 4.76 -4.67
C LYS A 39 -7.36 4.28 -3.41
N CYS A 40 -7.17 5.01 -2.32
CA CYS A 40 -7.90 4.80 -1.09
C CYS A 40 -9.39 5.09 -1.33
N PRO A 41 -10.31 4.21 -0.88
CA PRO A 41 -11.75 4.39 -1.08
C PRO A 41 -12.36 5.44 -0.13
N GLY A 42 -11.59 5.94 0.85
CA GLY A 42 -12.01 7.02 1.73
C GLY A 42 -12.28 8.29 0.91
N THR A 43 -13.49 8.83 1.04
CA THR A 43 -13.98 9.94 0.22
C THR A 43 -13.22 11.23 0.52
N ALA A 44 -12.70 11.38 1.74
CA ALA A 44 -11.89 12.52 2.16
C ALA A 44 -10.38 12.25 2.09
N CYS A 45 -9.93 11.02 1.81
CA CYS A 45 -8.53 10.64 1.94
C CYS A 45 -7.67 10.99 0.72
N GLY A 46 -8.13 10.60 -0.48
CA GLY A 46 -7.40 10.84 -1.73
C GLY A 46 -6.01 10.20 -1.83
N LYS A 47 -5.64 9.31 -0.90
CA LYS A 47 -4.32 8.66 -0.90
C LYS A 47 -4.20 7.68 -2.07
N GLU A 48 -3.07 7.73 -2.75
CA GLU A 48 -2.73 6.78 -3.82
C GLU A 48 -1.45 6.01 -3.50
N ALA A 49 -1.39 4.75 -3.94
CA ALA A 49 -0.19 3.92 -3.87
C ALA A 49 0.00 3.13 -5.16
N SER A 50 1.25 2.74 -5.39
CA SER A 50 1.68 1.92 -6.51
C SER A 50 1.61 0.41 -6.23
N SER A 51 1.13 0.01 -5.05
CA SER A 51 0.87 -1.40 -4.71
C SER A 51 -0.37 -1.55 -3.82
N LEU A 52 -1.06 -2.68 -3.96
CA LEU A 52 -2.22 -3.03 -3.15
C LEU A 52 -1.86 -3.11 -1.66
N SER A 53 -0.75 -3.78 -1.32
CA SER A 53 -0.26 -3.88 0.06
C SER A 53 0.01 -2.50 0.67
N GLY A 54 0.43 -1.51 -0.14
CA GLY A 54 0.63 -0.14 0.32
C GLY A 54 -0.68 0.57 0.69
N ILE A 55 -1.75 0.37 -0.08
CA ILE A 55 -3.09 0.86 0.29
C ILE A 55 -3.64 0.11 1.51
N MET A 56 -3.47 -1.21 1.57
CA MET A 56 -3.98 -1.99 2.72
C MET A 56 -3.31 -1.55 4.03
N GLN A 57 -1.99 -1.45 4.04
CA GLN A 57 -1.25 -0.94 5.20
C GLN A 57 -1.67 0.49 5.59
N HIS A 58 -1.99 1.34 4.60
CA HIS A 58 -2.52 2.66 4.86
C HIS A 58 -3.89 2.62 5.55
N ILE A 59 -4.83 1.78 5.08
CA ILE A 59 -6.16 1.62 5.67
C ILE A 59 -6.04 1.03 7.09
N GLU A 60 -5.24 -0.02 7.27
CA GLU A 60 -4.97 -0.67 8.57
C GLU A 60 -4.35 0.28 9.59
N SER A 61 -3.70 1.36 9.14
CA SER A 61 -3.11 2.35 10.03
C SER A 61 -4.13 3.22 10.78
N GLN A 62 -5.42 3.12 10.44
CA GLN A 62 -6.55 3.85 11.05
C GLN A 62 -6.41 5.38 11.01
N ARG A 63 -5.61 5.89 10.07
CA ARG A 63 -5.39 7.34 9.87
C ARG A 63 -6.27 7.94 8.77
N CYS A 64 -7.26 7.19 8.29
CA CYS A 64 -8.21 7.65 7.27
C CYS A 64 -9.60 7.06 7.48
N ASP A 65 -10.59 7.75 6.91
CA ASP A 65 -12.01 7.42 6.90
C ASP A 65 -12.35 6.11 6.17
N ALA A 66 -11.43 5.57 5.37
CA ALA A 66 -11.60 4.27 4.73
C ALA A 66 -11.62 3.10 5.72
N TYR A 67 -11.03 3.26 6.91
CA TYR A 67 -11.03 2.19 7.93
C TYR A 67 -12.45 1.91 8.44
N ASP A 68 -13.22 2.97 8.70
CA ASP A 68 -14.61 2.86 9.15
C ASP A 68 -15.49 2.22 8.06
N LEU A 69 -15.23 2.53 6.79
CA LEU A 69 -15.89 1.88 5.66
C LEU A 69 -15.56 0.38 5.59
N ALA A 70 -14.28 0.02 5.72
CA ALA A 70 -13.84 -1.37 5.67
C ALA A 70 -14.45 -2.21 6.80
N MET A 71 -14.47 -1.68 8.03
CA MET A 71 -15.11 -2.32 9.18
C MET A 71 -16.64 -2.40 9.01
N GLY A 72 -17.26 -1.36 8.46
CA GLY A 72 -18.69 -1.34 8.16
C GLY A 72 -19.11 -2.43 7.17
N VAL A 73 -18.34 -2.65 6.09
CA VAL A 73 -18.62 -3.73 5.12
C VAL A 73 -18.50 -5.12 5.76
N MET A 74 -17.48 -5.35 6.59
CA MET A 74 -17.29 -6.64 7.28
C MET A 74 -18.44 -6.94 8.24
N GLN A 75 -18.88 -5.95 9.04
CA GLN A 75 -20.02 -6.12 9.95
C GLN A 75 -21.34 -6.40 9.20
N GLN A 76 -21.55 -5.79 8.04
CA GLN A 76 -22.73 -6.04 7.21
C GLN A 76 -22.75 -7.46 6.63
N LEU A 77 -21.58 -7.99 6.24
CA LEU A 77 -21.44 -9.38 5.78
C LEU A 77 -21.76 -10.36 6.90
N GLU A 78 -21.22 -10.15 8.10
CA GLU A 78 -21.50 -11.00 9.27
C GLU A 78 -22.98 -10.99 9.65
N ARG A 79 -23.63 -9.80 9.63
CA ARG A 79 -25.07 -9.67 9.87
C ARG A 79 -25.90 -10.43 8.84
N LYS A 80 -25.53 -10.37 7.56
CA LYS A 80 -26.24 -11.11 6.49
C LYS A 80 -26.01 -12.62 6.58
N MET A 81 -24.80 -13.06 6.94
CA MET A 81 -24.47 -14.48 7.13
C MET A 81 -25.16 -15.08 8.35
N SER A 82 -25.29 -14.32 9.44
CA SER A 82 -26.02 -14.74 10.65
C SER A 82 -27.54 -14.76 10.43
N SER A 83 -28.09 -13.80 9.69
CA SER A 83 -29.51 -13.77 9.32
C SER A 83 -29.93 -14.91 8.37
N PHE A 84 -28.97 -15.59 7.71
CA PHE A 84 -29.24 -16.72 6.82
C PHE A 84 -29.26 -18.08 7.56
N ARG A 85 -28.86 -18.13 8.84
CA ARG A 85 -29.16 -19.26 9.73
C ARG A 85 -30.44 -18.95 10.49
N ILE A 86 -31.59 -19.30 9.91
CA ILE A 86 -32.84 -19.80 10.53
C ILE A 86 -33.88 -19.80 9.39
N THR A 87 -34.01 -20.95 8.74
CA THR A 87 -35.30 -21.55 8.31
C THR A 87 -34.97 -23.00 7.93
N GLY A 88 -35.01 -23.87 8.93
CA GLY A 88 -35.02 -25.32 8.80
C GLY A 88 -35.95 -25.85 9.88
#